data_AF-A0A1V4S249-F1
#
_entry.id   AF-A0A1V4S249-F1
#
_cell.length_a   1.000
_cell.length_b   1.000
_cell.length_c   1.000
_cell.angle_alpha   90.00
_cell.angle_beta   90.00
_cell.angle_gamma   90.00
#
_symmetry.space_group_name_H-M   'P 1'
#
loop_
_entity.id
_entity.type
_entity.pdbx_description
1 polymer ?
#
loop_
_entity_poly.entity_id
_entity_poly.type
_entity_poly.pdbx_seq_one_letter_code
_entity_poly.pdbx_strand_id
1 'polypeptide(L)'
;MSAVRLRTVAPVKTRAQRTSALVITRGNLTFWEEVQMDELRDYFLCDSCANKDFKRIYNFSLRFHGVNFSDDLIYDQLTDEVYQCTKCHKTFTKKQVEHGLAEIKKKRKKDYMDSTSF
;
A
#
# COMPACT_ATOMS: atom_id res chain seq x y z
N MET A 1 16.58 -12.85 -33.54
CA MET A 1 16.07 -11.49 -33.24
C MET A 1 14.62 -11.44 -33.68
N SER A 2 13.66 -11.63 -32.77
CA SER A 2 12.23 -11.65 -33.09
C SER A 2 11.52 -10.50 -32.38
N ALA A 3 10.91 -9.64 -33.17
CA ALA A 3 10.29 -8.39 -32.76
C ALA A 3 8.96 -8.62 -32.02
N VAL A 4 8.81 -7.95 -30.88
CA VAL A 4 7.62 -7.92 -30.03
C VAL A 4 6.55 -7.06 -30.69
N ARG A 5 5.38 -7.66 -30.98
CA ARG A 5 4.18 -6.94 -31.45
C ARG A 5 3.46 -6.30 -30.26
N LEU A 6 3.52 -4.97 -30.16
CA LEU A 6 2.67 -4.18 -29.28
C LEU A 6 1.24 -4.15 -29.85
N ARG A 7 0.26 -4.67 -29.10
CA ARG A 7 -1.17 -4.46 -29.38
C ARG A 7 -1.61 -3.17 -28.69
N THR A 8 -1.92 -2.16 -29.48
CA THR A 8 -2.61 -0.95 -29.04
C THR A 8 -4.10 -1.25 -28.88
N VAL A 9 -4.62 -1.07 -27.68
CA VAL A 9 -6.06 -1.15 -27.40
C VAL A 9 -6.65 0.24 -27.62
N ALA A 10 -7.61 0.34 -28.55
CA ALA A 10 -8.31 1.58 -28.85
C ALA A 10 -9.23 1.99 -27.69
N PRO A 11 -9.35 3.29 -27.36
CA PRO A 11 -10.33 3.74 -26.39
C PRO A 11 -11.75 3.73 -26.98
N VAL A 12 -12.66 3.15 -26.20
CA VAL A 12 -14.11 3.11 -26.39
C VAL A 12 -14.66 4.54 -26.41
N LYS A 13 -15.39 4.91 -27.48
CA LYS A 13 -16.17 6.14 -27.56
C LYS A 13 -17.47 5.97 -26.79
N THR A 14 -17.57 6.55 -25.60
CA THR A 14 -18.86 6.77 -24.92
C THR A 14 -19.35 8.20 -25.18
N ARG A 15 -20.56 8.26 -25.73
CA ARG A 15 -21.34 9.46 -26.06
C ARG A 15 -22.30 9.72 -24.90
N ALA A 16 -22.16 10.83 -24.20
CA ALA A 16 -23.22 11.42 -23.37
C ALA A 16 -22.93 12.94 -23.24
N GLN A 17 -23.51 13.72 -24.14
CA GLN A 17 -24.53 14.73 -23.82
C GLN A 17 -23.97 16.00 -23.17
N ARG A 18 -23.63 16.95 -24.06
CA ARG A 18 -23.69 18.38 -23.76
C ARG A 18 -25.16 18.77 -23.57
N THR A 19 -25.52 19.18 -22.37
CA THR A 19 -26.49 20.25 -22.15
C THR A 19 -26.01 21.05 -20.95
N SER A 20 -25.09 21.99 -21.19
CA SER A 20 -24.84 23.09 -20.27
C SER A 20 -26.07 23.99 -20.28
N ALA A 21 -27.06 23.66 -19.46
CA ALA A 21 -28.11 24.59 -19.09
C ALA A 21 -27.52 25.57 -18.07
N LEU A 22 -27.34 26.81 -18.48
CA LEU A 22 -27.00 27.90 -17.57
C LEU A 22 -28.26 28.25 -16.77
N VAL A 23 -28.41 27.65 -15.59
CA VAL A 23 -29.44 28.07 -14.62
C VAL A 23 -28.82 29.14 -13.74
N ILE A 24 -29.00 30.41 -14.11
CA ILE A 24 -28.75 31.53 -13.20
C ILE A 24 -30.00 31.71 -12.34
N THR A 25 -30.00 31.13 -11.15
CA THR A 25 -30.95 31.52 -10.10
C THR A 25 -30.21 32.32 -9.03
N ARG A 26 -30.71 33.54 -8.83
CA ARG A 26 -30.31 34.51 -7.82
C ARG A 26 -30.32 33.91 -6.42
N GLY A 27 -29.31 34.25 -5.63
CA GLY A 27 -29.38 34.34 -4.18
C GLY A 27 -29.05 33.05 -3.43
N ASN A 28 -27.88 33.05 -2.79
CA ASN A 28 -27.48 32.17 -1.69
C ASN A 28 -27.75 30.67 -1.89
N LEU A 29 -26.86 30.00 -2.61
CA LEU A 29 -26.52 28.61 -2.30
C LEU A 29 -25.21 28.63 -1.50
N THR A 30 -25.26 28.14 -0.26
CA THR A 30 -24.09 27.52 0.36
C THR A 30 -23.78 26.28 -0.48
N PHE A 31 -22.97 26.51 -1.51
CA PHE A 31 -22.37 25.49 -2.34
C PHE A 31 -21.36 24.76 -1.46
N TRP A 32 -21.83 23.72 -0.77
CA TRP A 32 -20.95 22.72 -0.21
C TRP A 32 -20.47 21.89 -1.40
N GLU A 33 -19.40 22.36 -2.03
CA GLU A 33 -18.62 21.54 -2.93
C GLU A 33 -18.13 20.36 -2.10
N GLU A 34 -18.77 19.20 -2.26
CA GLU A 34 -18.28 17.94 -1.71
C GLU A 34 -16.89 17.73 -2.32
N VAL A 35 -15.86 18.07 -1.55
CA VAL A 35 -14.48 17.75 -1.87
C VAL A 35 -14.41 16.23 -1.88
N GLN A 36 -14.62 15.61 -3.04
CA GLN A 36 -14.26 14.23 -3.29
C GLN A 36 -12.74 14.16 -3.09
N MET A 37 -12.34 13.78 -1.87
CA MET A 37 -10.99 13.34 -1.60
C MET A 37 -10.77 12.09 -2.45
N ASP A 38 -10.14 12.27 -3.61
CA ASP A 38 -9.61 11.17 -4.40
C ASP A 38 -8.83 10.26 -3.44
N GLU A 39 -9.34 9.05 -3.21
CA GLU A 39 -8.72 8.09 -2.30
C GLU A 39 -7.37 7.65 -2.89
N LEU A 40 -6.32 8.39 -2.54
CA LEU A 40 -4.98 8.12 -3.02
C LEU A 40 -4.41 6.93 -2.25
N ARG A 41 -4.38 5.76 -2.89
CA ARG A 41 -3.90 4.51 -2.29
C ARG A 41 -2.46 4.20 -2.71
N ASP A 42 -1.53 4.39 -1.79
CA ASP A 42 -0.14 3.97 -1.97
C ASP A 42 0.09 2.57 -1.41
N TYR A 43 0.93 1.79 -2.09
CA TYR A 43 1.30 0.45 -1.68
C TYR A 43 2.75 0.43 -1.20
N PHE A 44 3.02 -0.42 -0.21
CA PHE A 44 4.39 -0.78 0.12
C PHE A 44 4.97 -1.60 -1.05
N LEU A 45 6.12 -1.17 -1.56
CA LEU A 45 6.82 -1.81 -2.67
C LEU A 45 8.09 -2.49 -2.17
N CYS A 46 8.41 -3.65 -2.72
CA CYS A 46 9.65 -4.34 -2.40
C CYS A 46 10.87 -3.53 -2.88
N ASP A 47 11.82 -3.27 -2.00
CA ASP A 47 13.04 -2.51 -2.30
C ASP A 47 13.86 -3.07 -3.48
N SER A 48 13.76 -4.38 -3.73
CA SER A 48 14.58 -5.05 -4.75
C SER A 48 13.91 -5.16 -6.12
N CYS A 49 12.58 -5.22 -6.19
CA CYS A 49 11.87 -5.49 -7.45
C CYS A 49 10.63 -4.61 -7.68
N ALA A 50 10.41 -3.62 -6.81
CA ALA A 50 9.25 -2.73 -6.82
C ALA A 50 7.89 -3.45 -6.89
N ASN A 51 7.84 -4.70 -6.43
CA ASN A 51 6.63 -5.50 -6.44
C ASN A 51 5.76 -5.14 -5.22
N LYS A 52 4.44 -5.07 -5.43
CA LYS A 52 3.45 -4.81 -4.37
C LYS A 52 2.91 -6.07 -3.72
N ASP A 53 3.14 -7.23 -4.34
CA ASP A 53 2.51 -8.48 -3.96
C ASP A 53 3.41 -9.26 -2.97
N PHE A 54 2.87 -9.55 -1.79
CA PHE A 54 3.56 -10.25 -0.71
C PHE A 54 2.73 -11.41 -0.18
N LYS A 55 3.41 -12.51 0.15
CA LYS A 55 2.85 -13.70 0.79
C LYS A 55 3.22 -13.67 2.27
N ARG A 56 2.25 -13.89 3.16
CA ARG A 56 2.52 -14.05 4.59
C ARG A 56 2.97 -15.48 4.89
N ILE A 57 4.03 -15.61 5.67
CA ILE A 57 4.62 -16.87 6.12
C ILE A 57 4.65 -16.82 7.65
N TYR A 58 4.10 -17.87 8.27
CA TYR A 58 4.19 -18.07 9.70
C TYR A 58 5.25 -19.12 9.98
N ASN A 59 6.24 -18.75 10.78
CA ASN A 59 7.26 -19.65 11.28
C ASN A 59 6.91 -20.02 12.72
N PHE A 60 6.78 -21.31 12.97
CA PHE A 60 6.52 -21.84 14.31
C PHE A 60 7.82 -22.44 14.83
N SER A 61 8.31 -21.94 15.95
CA SER A 61 9.52 -22.45 16.58
C SER A 61 9.28 -22.69 18.07
N LEU A 62 10.02 -23.65 18.62
CA LEU A 62 10.11 -23.91 20.06
C LEU A 62 11.51 -23.52 20.50
N ARG A 63 11.60 -22.66 21.51
CA ARG A 63 12.88 -22.26 22.11
C ARG A 63 13.01 -22.94 23.46
N PHE A 64 13.97 -23.84 23.57
CA PHE A 64 14.24 -24.57 24.80
C PHE A 64 15.23 -23.79 25.67
N HIS A 65 14.93 -23.69 26.96
CA HIS A 65 15.81 -23.13 27.98
C HIS A 65 16.28 -24.25 28.89
N GLY A 66 17.60 -24.46 28.94
CA GLY A 66 18.20 -25.33 29.95
C GLY A 66 18.26 -24.57 31.27
N VAL A 67 17.71 -25.15 32.35
CA VAL A 67 17.84 -24.62 33.71
C VAL A 67 18.76 -25.52 34.51
N ASN A 68 19.72 -24.91 35.23
CA ASN A 68 20.81 -25.62 35.92
C ASN A 68 20.39 -26.53 37.09
N PHE A 69 19.10 -26.60 37.43
CA PHE A 69 18.63 -27.24 38.68
C PHE A 69 17.44 -28.20 38.49
N SER A 70 17.07 -28.57 37.27
CA SER A 70 16.07 -29.60 36.99
C SER A 70 16.43 -30.35 35.70
N ASP A 71 16.09 -31.65 35.63
CA ASP A 71 16.11 -32.44 34.39
C ASP A 71 14.97 -32.04 33.43
N ASP A 72 14.06 -31.17 33.86
CA ASP A 72 12.96 -30.66 33.04
C ASP A 72 13.40 -29.52 32.11
N LEU A 73 13.15 -29.68 30.81
CA LEU A 73 13.32 -28.62 29.81
C LEU A 73 12.10 -27.67 29.81
N ILE A 74 12.34 -26.40 30.10
CA ILE A 74 11.35 -25.34 29.88
C ILE A 74 11.40 -24.93 28.41
N TYR A 75 10.25 -24.73 27.78
CA TYR A 75 10.18 -24.27 26.39
C TYR A 75 9.21 -23.10 26.21
N ASP A 76 9.58 -22.19 25.31
CA ASP A 76 8.71 -21.14 24.80
C ASP A 76 8.27 -21.48 23.38
N GLN A 77 6.97 -21.40 23.11
CA GLN A 77 6.45 -21.45 21.74
C GLN A 77 6.46 -20.05 21.13
N LEU A 78 7.17 -19.90 20.01
CA LEU A 78 7.28 -18.65 19.27
C LEU A 78 6.63 -18.80 17.89
N THR A 79 5.77 -17.84 17.55
CA THR A 79 5.19 -17.72 16.21
C THR A 79 5.68 -16.42 15.59
N ASP A 80 6.58 -16.53 14.62
CA ASP A 80 7.11 -15.37 13.89
C ASP A 80 6.36 -15.18 12.58
N GLU A 81 5.96 -13.94 12.31
CA GLU A 81 5.25 -13.56 11.09
C GLU A 81 6.20 -12.81 10.15
N VAL A 82 6.38 -13.36 8.94
CA VAL A 82 7.28 -12.83 7.92
C VAL A 82 6.53 -12.67 6.60
N TYR A 83 6.82 -11.61 5.85
CA TYR A 83 6.23 -11.30 4.55
C TYR A 83 7.25 -11.56 3.46
N GLN A 84 6.95 -12.47 2.54
CA GLN A 84 7.82 -12.78 1.41
C GLN A 84 7.29 -12.14 0.13
N CYS A 85 8.16 -11.44 -0.60
CA CYS A 85 7.81 -10.92 -1.91
C CYS A 85 7.58 -12.07 -2.92
N THR A 86 6.51 -12.01 -3.70
CA THR A 86 6.18 -13.08 -4.66
C THR A 86 7.10 -13.14 -5.88
N LYS A 87 7.85 -12.07 -6.17
CA LYS A 87 8.77 -11.98 -7.32
C LYS A 87 10.21 -12.34 -6.97
N CYS A 88 10.78 -11.68 -5.97
CA CYS A 88 12.19 -11.84 -5.61
C CYS A 88 12.42 -12.74 -4.40
N HIS A 89 11.36 -13.26 -3.78
CA HIS A 89 11.41 -14.12 -2.60
C HIS A 89 12.09 -13.53 -1.36
N LYS A 90 12.40 -12.23 -1.38
CA LYS A 90 12.95 -11.50 -0.25
C LYS A 90 11.92 -11.43 0.87
N THR A 91 12.37 -11.67 2.10
CA THR A 91 11.56 -11.68 3.31
C THR A 91 11.65 -10.34 4.03
N PHE A 92 10.53 -9.93 4.63
CA PHE A 92 10.37 -8.69 5.38
C PHE A 92 9.65 -8.99 6.68
N THR A 93 10.09 -8.37 7.78
CA THR A 93 9.39 -8.51 9.07
C THR A 93 8.22 -7.53 9.14
N LYS A 94 7.24 -7.81 10.01
CA LYS A 94 6.13 -6.90 10.29
C LYS A 94 6.61 -5.47 10.60
N LYS A 95 7.68 -5.34 11.40
CA LYS A 95 8.29 -4.04 11.76
C LYS A 95 8.80 -3.28 10.52
N GLN A 96 9.40 -3.97 9.55
CA GLN A 96 9.90 -3.34 8.33
C GLN A 96 8.76 -2.84 7.44
N VAL A 97 7.68 -3.61 7.31
CA VAL A 97 6.50 -3.22 6.54
C VAL A 97 5.83 -2.00 7.18
N GLU A 98 5.63 -2.02 8.50
CA GLU A 98 5.07 -0.89 9.26
C GLU A 98 5.93 0.37 9.12
N HIS A 99 7.25 0.23 9.21
CA HIS A 99 8.18 1.34 8.98
C HIS A 99 8.06 1.90 7.56
N GLY A 100 8.01 1.04 6.55
CA GLY A 100 7.82 1.46 5.15
C GLY A 100 6.53 2.23 4.91
N LEU A 101 5.42 1.76 5.49
CA LEU A 101 4.12 2.45 5.41
C LEU A 101 4.16 3.80 6.15
N ALA A 102 4.84 3.88 7.30
CA ALA A 102 5.01 5.13 8.02
C ALA A 102 5.79 6.17 7.21
N GLU A 103 6.83 5.75 6.47
CA GLU A 103 7.59 6.64 5.59
C GLU A 103 6.76 7.13 4.39
N ILE A 104 5.94 6.27 3.78
CA ILE A 104 5.00 6.67 2.72
C ILE A 104 4.02 7.74 3.25
N LYS A 105 3.46 7.51 4.45
CA LYS A 105 2.56 8.45 5.11
C LYS A 105 3.24 9.81 5.36
N LYS A 106 4.49 9.80 5.82
CA LYS A 106 5.26 11.04 6.05
C LYS A 106 5.52 11.82 4.77
N LYS A 107 5.93 11.13 3.69
CA LYS A 107 6.17 11.77 2.38
C LYS A 107 4.92 12.47 1.87
N ARG A 108 3.79 11.77 1.84
CA ARG A 108 2.50 12.34 1.42
C ARG A 108 2.03 13.51 2.26
N LYS A 109 2.24 13.44 3.58
CA LYS A 109 1.96 14.58 4.47
C LYS A 109 2.82 15.78 4.12
N LYS A 110 4.12 15.58 3.86
CA LYS A 110 5.03 16.65 3.48
C LYS A 110 4.62 17.28 2.14
N ASP A 111 4.40 16.46 1.12
CA ASP A 111 4.02 16.93 -0.23
C ASP A 111 2.74 17.79 -0.20
N TYR A 112 1.76 17.39 0.62
CA TYR A 112 0.54 18.16 0.82
C TYR A 112 0.82 19.51 1.53
N MET A 113 1.63 19.53 2.59
CA MET A 113 1.99 20.77 3.31
C MET A 113 2.79 21.73 2.41
N ASP A 114 3.69 21.21 1.57
CA ASP A 114 4.48 21.99 0.61
C ASP A 114 3.59 22.55 -0.51
N SER A 115 2.52 21.85 -0.91
CA SER A 115 1.56 22.35 -1.91
C SER A 115 0.61 23.44 -1.40
N THR A 116 0.45 23.58 -0.09
CA THR A 116 -0.52 24.53 0.53
C THR A 116 0.16 25.84 0.98
N SER A 117 1.46 26.01 0.71
CA SER A 117 2.26 27.15 1.18
C SER A 117 2.49 28.25 0.13
N PHE A 118 1.60 28.36 -0.87
CA PHE A 118 1.58 29.47 -1.85
C PHE A 118 0.46 30.46 -1.57
#